data_AF-A0AAV9FHR6-F1
#
_entry.id   AF-A0AAV9FHR6-F1
#
_cell.length_a   1.000
_cell.length_b   1.000
_cell.length_c   1.000
_cell.angle_alpha   90.00
_cell.angle_beta   90.00
_cell.angle_gamma   90.00
#
_symmetry.space_group_name_H-M   'P 1'
#
loop_
_entity.id
_entity.type
_entity.pdbx_description
1 polymer ?
#
loop_
_entity_poly.entity_id
_entity_poly.type
_entity_poly.pdbx_seq_one_letter_code
_entity_poly.pdbx_strand_id
1 'polypeptide(L)'
;MRKAMNDVFFRYVFETERHIGVGELLEIWGSIINGFTVPLKEEHKLFLTRVLVPLHKPKGMHAYHRQLAYCVCQFVTKEPALAGVVVRGILKYWPVTNCQKEVLIIGELEELVEVLQPEQFRELALPICSQIARCLNSWNSQVAERALYVWNNEQFVKMAAQSMEEVMPVVVKGIEDNLRCHWSKSVRQLTENVKRMLEEMEPAMYEKCLEELRRREQESRQEEMKRRDKWERLLKMASASQLALACVSH
;
A
#
# COMPACT_ATOMS: atom_id res chain seq x y z
N MET A 1 -25.18 -16.27 18.99
CA MET A 1 -23.76 -16.59 18.68
C MET A 1 -23.08 -15.50 17.87
N ARG A 2 -23.45 -15.26 16.59
CA ARG A 2 -22.81 -14.24 15.72
C ARG A 2 -22.73 -12.83 16.32
N LYS A 3 -23.82 -12.33 16.93
CA LYS A 3 -23.84 -11.02 17.62
C LYS A 3 -22.80 -10.92 18.75
N ALA A 4 -22.72 -11.94 19.61
CA ALA A 4 -21.77 -11.96 20.72
C ALA A 4 -20.31 -12.01 20.23
N MET A 5 -20.02 -12.76 19.15
CA MET A 5 -18.69 -12.78 18.53
C MET A 5 -18.34 -11.41 17.92
N ASN A 6 -19.31 -10.74 17.29
CA ASN A 6 -19.11 -9.39 16.77
C ASN A 6 -18.79 -8.40 17.89
N ASP A 7 -19.51 -8.46 19.01
CA ASP A 7 -19.27 -7.61 20.17
C ASP A 7 -17.85 -7.81 20.73
N VAL A 8 -17.35 -9.06 20.75
CA VAL A 8 -15.96 -9.36 21.13
C VAL A 8 -14.96 -8.69 20.19
N PHE A 9 -15.17 -8.76 18.87
CA PHE A 9 -14.28 -8.10 17.91
C PHE A 9 -14.34 -6.58 18.01
N PHE A 10 -15.53 -5.99 18.21
CA PHE A 10 -15.67 -4.55 18.40
C PHE A 10 -14.89 -4.08 19.63
N ARG A 11 -15.06 -4.75 20.78
CA ARG A 11 -14.27 -4.41 21.99
C ARG A 11 -12.78 -4.61 21.77
N TYR A 12 -12.37 -5.66 21.06
CA TYR A 12 -10.95 -5.88 20.78
C TYR A 12 -10.34 -4.76 19.92
N VAL A 13 -11.00 -4.37 18.82
CA VAL A 13 -10.50 -3.36 17.88
C VAL A 13 -10.52 -1.95 18.48
N PHE A 14 -11.54 -1.61 19.26
CA PHE A 14 -11.81 -0.24 19.69
C PHE A 14 -11.53 0.04 21.17
N GLU A 15 -11.43 -0.97 22.02
CA GLU A 15 -11.31 -0.78 23.47
C GLU A 15 -10.04 -1.40 24.04
N THR A 16 -9.84 -2.70 23.90
CA THR A 16 -8.90 -3.42 24.77
C THR A 16 -7.59 -3.83 24.09
N GLU A 17 -7.59 -4.08 22.78
CA GLU A 17 -6.51 -4.79 22.05
C GLU A 17 -5.98 -6.06 22.77
N ARG A 18 -6.77 -6.62 23.69
CA ARG A 18 -6.40 -7.77 24.54
C ARG A 18 -7.49 -8.81 24.49
N HIS A 19 -7.29 -9.81 23.64
CA HIS A 19 -8.10 -11.02 23.62
C HIS A 19 -7.29 -12.15 22.97
N ILE A 20 -7.11 -13.27 23.67
CA ILE A 20 -6.23 -14.36 23.23
C ILE A 20 -6.90 -15.21 22.14
N GLY A 21 -8.24 -15.25 22.09
CA GLY A 21 -9.02 -16.12 21.19
C GLY A 21 -9.46 -15.53 19.84
N VAL A 22 -8.83 -14.45 19.35
CA VAL A 22 -9.30 -13.79 18.10
C VAL A 22 -9.11 -14.69 16.88
N GLY A 23 -8.00 -15.43 16.81
CA GLY A 23 -7.69 -16.32 15.69
C GLY A 23 -8.67 -17.48 15.58
N GLU A 24 -8.97 -18.15 16.70
CA GLU A 24 -9.91 -19.27 16.78
C GLU A 24 -11.33 -18.84 16.42
N LEU A 25 -11.74 -17.64 16.84
CA LEU A 25 -13.03 -17.07 16.44
C LEU A 25 -13.07 -16.80 14.93
N LEU A 26 -11.99 -16.30 14.34
CA LEU A 26 -11.89 -16.07 12.90
C LEU A 26 -11.88 -17.38 12.11
N GLU A 27 -11.29 -18.45 12.64
CA GLU A 27 -11.33 -19.78 12.02
C GLU A 27 -12.77 -20.32 11.91
N ILE A 28 -13.55 -20.19 13.00
CA ILE A 28 -14.98 -20.51 12.98
C ILE A 28 -15.71 -19.63 11.96
N TRP A 29 -15.42 -18.33 11.94
CA TRP A 29 -16.01 -17.42 10.96
C TRP A 29 -15.65 -17.78 9.52
N GLY A 30 -14.44 -18.25 9.25
CA GLY A 30 -14.02 -18.71 7.93
C GLY A 30 -14.94 -19.82 7.41
N SER A 31 -15.25 -20.81 8.26
CA SER A 31 -16.21 -21.88 7.93
C SER A 31 -17.63 -21.35 7.70
N ILE A 32 -18.09 -20.44 8.57
CA ILE A 32 -19.42 -19.80 8.43
C ILE A 32 -19.52 -19.01 7.13
N ILE A 33 -18.50 -18.21 6.81
CA ILE A 33 -18.45 -17.38 5.60
C ILE A 33 -18.54 -18.27 4.38
N ASN A 34 -17.81 -19.39 4.33
CA ASN A 34 -17.86 -20.33 3.23
C ASN A 34 -19.29 -20.88 2.96
N GLY A 35 -20.09 -21.05 4.02
CA GLY A 35 -21.50 -21.45 3.93
C GLY A 35 -22.47 -20.36 3.48
N PHE A 36 -22.03 -19.10 3.29
CA PHE A 36 -22.93 -18.04 2.83
C PHE A 36 -23.40 -18.25 1.40
N THR A 37 -24.70 -18.03 1.22
CA THR A 37 -25.37 -17.96 -0.09
C THR A 37 -25.11 -16.61 -0.74
N VAL A 38 -24.98 -16.59 -2.07
CA VAL A 38 -24.91 -15.36 -2.87
C VAL A 38 -26.30 -15.02 -3.43
N PRO A 39 -26.70 -13.74 -3.48
CA PRO A 39 -25.99 -12.55 -3.02
C PRO A 39 -25.88 -12.49 -1.48
N LEU A 40 -24.81 -11.87 -0.98
CA LEU A 40 -24.59 -11.78 0.48
C LEU A 40 -25.63 -10.88 1.13
N LYS A 41 -26.03 -11.22 2.35
CA LYS A 41 -26.94 -10.38 3.14
C LYS A 41 -26.23 -9.10 3.60
N GLU A 42 -26.99 -8.02 3.75
CA GLU A 42 -26.44 -6.72 4.19
C GLU A 42 -25.72 -6.83 5.54
N GLU A 43 -26.24 -7.65 6.47
CA GLU A 43 -25.56 -7.91 7.74
C GLU A 43 -24.15 -8.49 7.59
N HIS A 44 -23.89 -9.30 6.53
CA HIS A 44 -22.58 -9.90 6.28
C HIS A 44 -21.63 -8.89 5.64
N LYS A 45 -22.15 -8.02 4.76
CA LYS A 45 -21.38 -6.90 4.16
C LYS A 45 -20.97 -5.88 5.24
N LEU A 46 -21.87 -5.58 6.18
CA LEU A 46 -21.56 -4.75 7.33
C LEU A 46 -20.52 -5.41 8.25
N PHE A 47 -20.58 -6.73 8.43
CA PHE A 47 -19.55 -7.46 9.19
C PHE A 47 -18.16 -7.35 8.53
N LEU A 48 -18.06 -7.56 7.22
CA LEU A 48 -16.81 -7.36 6.47
C LEU A 48 -16.25 -5.95 6.68
N THR A 49 -17.07 -4.92 6.42
CA THR A 49 -16.60 -3.53 6.38
C THR A 49 -16.38 -2.90 7.76
N ARG A 50 -17.17 -3.29 8.76
CA ARG A 50 -17.11 -2.70 10.12
C ARG A 50 -16.32 -3.54 11.13
N VAL A 51 -16.03 -4.81 10.82
CA VAL A 51 -15.31 -5.71 11.74
C VAL A 51 -14.05 -6.27 11.09
N LEU A 52 -14.16 -7.05 10.01
CA LEU A 52 -12.99 -7.72 9.42
C LEU A 52 -11.96 -6.73 8.89
N VAL A 53 -12.37 -5.73 8.10
CA VAL A 53 -11.44 -4.72 7.57
C VAL A 53 -10.77 -3.94 8.72
N PRO A 54 -11.49 -3.44 9.76
CA PRO A 54 -10.86 -2.82 10.93
C PRO A 54 -9.97 -3.74 11.80
N LEU A 55 -10.11 -5.07 11.75
CA LEU A 55 -9.19 -6.00 12.44
C LEU A 55 -7.75 -5.94 11.89
N HIS A 56 -7.51 -5.25 10.77
CA HIS A 56 -6.15 -4.93 10.31
C HIS A 56 -5.52 -3.80 11.11
N LYS A 57 -6.25 -3.08 11.99
CA LYS A 57 -5.72 -1.92 12.73
C LYS A 57 -4.85 -2.29 13.94
N PRO A 58 -5.22 -3.25 14.82
CA PRO A 58 -4.48 -3.50 16.06
C PRO A 58 -3.03 -3.94 15.84
N LYS A 59 -2.17 -3.70 16.85
CA LYS A 59 -0.74 -4.07 16.78
C LYS A 59 -0.51 -5.58 16.80
N GLY A 60 -1.38 -6.31 17.51
CA GLY A 60 -1.33 -7.77 17.67
C GLY A 60 -1.81 -8.59 16.47
N MET A 61 -2.04 -7.96 15.31
CA MET A 61 -2.66 -8.62 14.15
C MET A 61 -1.91 -9.85 13.62
N HIS A 62 -0.59 -9.92 13.80
CA HIS A 62 0.21 -11.09 13.45
C HIS A 62 -0.30 -12.40 14.07
N ALA A 63 -0.94 -12.36 15.25
CA ALA A 63 -1.45 -13.54 15.93
C ALA A 63 -2.67 -14.19 15.23
N TYR A 64 -3.38 -13.44 14.40
CA TYR A 64 -4.60 -13.90 13.72
C TYR A 64 -4.69 -13.54 12.24
N HIS A 65 -3.61 -12.98 11.67
CA HIS A 65 -3.57 -12.48 10.29
C HIS A 65 -4.00 -13.53 9.28
N ARG A 66 -3.49 -14.76 9.40
CA ARG A 66 -3.79 -15.84 8.44
C ARG A 66 -5.29 -16.13 8.38
N GLN A 67 -5.95 -16.21 9.53
CA GLN A 67 -7.39 -16.45 9.63
C GLN A 67 -8.19 -15.26 9.12
N LEU A 68 -7.70 -14.04 9.39
CA LEU A 68 -8.32 -12.80 8.91
C LEU A 68 -8.26 -12.69 7.38
N ALA A 69 -7.07 -12.84 6.78
CA ALA A 69 -6.85 -12.81 5.34
C ALA A 69 -7.73 -13.87 4.64
N TYR A 70 -7.79 -15.09 5.18
CA TYR A 70 -8.70 -16.12 4.67
C TYR A 70 -10.17 -15.65 4.66
N CYS A 71 -10.66 -15.11 5.78
CA CYS A 71 -12.04 -14.60 5.86
C CYS A 71 -12.31 -13.49 4.83
N VAL A 72 -11.38 -12.54 4.69
CA VAL A 72 -11.49 -11.41 3.76
C VAL A 72 -11.50 -11.89 2.32
N CYS A 73 -10.56 -12.76 1.93
CA CYS A 73 -10.51 -13.37 0.60
C CYS A 73 -11.80 -14.13 0.29
N GLN A 74 -12.34 -14.92 1.22
CA GLN A 74 -13.61 -15.63 1.02
C GLN A 74 -14.79 -14.70 0.73
N PHE A 75 -14.86 -13.54 1.39
CA PHE A 75 -15.87 -12.52 1.11
C PHE A 75 -15.75 -11.98 -0.32
N VAL A 76 -14.54 -11.65 -0.76
CA VAL A 76 -14.27 -11.13 -2.10
C VAL A 76 -14.55 -12.21 -3.17
N THR A 77 -14.17 -13.46 -2.92
CA THR A 77 -14.48 -14.58 -3.83
C THR A 77 -15.98 -14.78 -4.00
N LYS A 78 -16.77 -14.64 -2.92
CA LYS A 78 -18.23 -14.81 -2.98
C LYS A 78 -18.94 -13.65 -3.65
N GLU A 79 -18.53 -12.42 -3.35
CA GLU A 79 -19.12 -11.22 -3.95
C GLU A 79 -18.01 -10.26 -4.39
N PRO A 80 -17.51 -10.42 -5.63
CA PRO A 80 -16.36 -9.66 -6.15
C PRO A 80 -16.52 -8.13 -6.09
N ALA A 81 -17.76 -7.62 -6.12
CA ALA A 81 -18.05 -6.19 -5.95
C ALA A 81 -17.54 -5.60 -4.61
N LEU A 82 -17.28 -6.44 -3.61
CA LEU A 82 -16.73 -6.01 -2.32
C LEU A 82 -15.21 -5.75 -2.34
N ALA A 83 -14.50 -6.16 -3.40
CA ALA A 83 -13.06 -5.96 -3.55
C ALA A 83 -12.63 -4.51 -3.31
N GLY A 84 -13.35 -3.56 -3.91
CA GLY A 84 -12.98 -2.15 -3.83
C GLY A 84 -13.02 -1.58 -2.42
N VAL A 85 -14.02 -1.94 -1.62
CA VAL A 85 -14.12 -1.48 -0.22
C VAL A 85 -13.07 -2.16 0.67
N VAL A 86 -12.75 -3.43 0.40
CA VAL A 86 -11.73 -4.19 1.14
C VAL A 86 -10.34 -3.63 0.89
N VAL A 87 -9.89 -3.56 -0.37
CA VAL A 87 -8.55 -3.10 -0.73
C VAL A 87 -8.31 -1.67 -0.26
N ARG A 88 -9.27 -0.75 -0.49
CA ARG A 88 -9.16 0.63 0.00
C ARG A 88 -9.15 0.70 1.53
N GLY A 89 -9.88 -0.18 2.20
CA GLY A 89 -9.88 -0.30 3.66
C GLY A 89 -8.53 -0.77 4.23
N ILE A 90 -7.92 -1.78 3.61
CA ILE A 90 -6.58 -2.27 3.97
C ILE A 90 -5.53 -1.20 3.75
N LEU A 91 -5.54 -0.55 2.58
CA LEU A 91 -4.62 0.56 2.26
C LEU A 91 -4.78 1.74 3.24
N LYS A 92 -6.00 2.02 3.71
CA LYS A 92 -6.25 3.04 4.75
C LYS A 92 -5.59 2.70 6.08
N TYR A 93 -5.47 1.42 6.43
CA TYR A 93 -4.86 0.95 7.67
C TYR A 93 -3.40 0.50 7.49
N TRP A 94 -2.74 0.91 6.40
CA TRP A 94 -1.36 0.52 6.11
C TRP A 94 -0.42 0.85 7.28
N PRO A 95 0.35 -0.12 7.80
CA PRO A 95 1.24 0.09 8.92
C PRO A 95 2.45 0.92 8.48
N VAL A 96 2.75 1.99 9.23
CA VAL A 96 3.92 2.85 8.96
C VAL A 96 5.08 2.56 9.92
N THR A 97 4.80 1.98 11.09
CA THR A 97 5.78 1.79 12.17
C THR A 97 6.01 0.31 12.54
N ASN A 98 5.39 -0.62 11.83
CA ASN A 98 5.48 -2.07 12.11
C ASN A 98 5.77 -2.82 10.81
N CYS A 99 7.05 -3.11 10.56
CA CYS A 99 7.51 -3.75 9.33
C CYS A 99 7.01 -5.20 9.18
N GLN A 100 6.90 -5.96 10.27
CA GLN A 100 6.37 -7.33 10.22
C GLN A 100 4.92 -7.34 9.74
N LYS A 101 4.12 -6.39 10.24
CA LYS A 101 2.73 -6.21 9.81
C LYS A 101 2.64 -5.74 8.36
N GLU A 102 3.57 -4.89 7.93
CA GLU A 102 3.66 -4.45 6.54
C GLU A 102 3.93 -5.63 5.59
N VAL A 103 4.88 -6.51 5.93
CA VAL A 103 5.18 -7.75 5.18
C VAL A 103 3.94 -8.65 5.07
N LEU A 104 3.18 -8.82 6.15
CA LEU A 104 1.95 -9.61 6.15
C LEU A 104 0.89 -9.03 5.20
N ILE A 105 0.64 -7.72 5.28
CA ILE A 105 -0.38 -7.05 4.46
C ILE A 105 0.03 -6.99 2.98
N ILE A 106 1.32 -6.89 2.65
CA ILE A 106 1.78 -7.03 1.25
C ILE A 106 1.37 -8.41 0.71
N GLY A 107 1.51 -9.46 1.52
CA GLY A 107 1.07 -10.80 1.12
C GLY A 107 -0.44 -10.94 1.00
N GLU A 108 -1.20 -10.35 1.92
CA GLU A 108 -2.67 -10.34 1.81
C GLU A 108 -3.14 -9.60 0.56
N LEU A 109 -2.51 -8.48 0.18
CA LEU A 109 -2.82 -7.79 -1.07
C LEU A 109 -2.54 -8.65 -2.30
N GLU A 110 -1.44 -9.40 -2.29
CA GLU A 110 -1.12 -10.35 -3.37
C GLU A 110 -2.19 -11.45 -3.47
N GLU A 111 -2.54 -12.10 -2.36
CA GLU A 111 -3.60 -13.11 -2.30
C GLU A 111 -4.97 -12.56 -2.75
N LEU A 112 -5.28 -11.31 -2.41
CA LEU A 112 -6.50 -10.65 -2.88
C LEU A 112 -6.50 -10.50 -4.40
N VAL A 113 -5.38 -10.08 -5.00
CA VAL A 113 -5.27 -9.92 -6.46
C VAL A 113 -5.52 -11.24 -7.20
N GLU A 114 -5.18 -12.39 -6.60
CA GLU A 114 -5.45 -13.71 -7.19
C GLU A 114 -6.95 -13.99 -7.37
N VAL A 115 -7.81 -13.44 -6.50
CA VAL A 115 -9.27 -13.65 -6.55
C VAL A 115 -10.04 -12.51 -7.22
N LEU A 116 -9.37 -11.41 -7.59
CA LEU A 116 -10.00 -10.28 -8.28
C LEU A 116 -10.34 -10.61 -9.74
N GLN A 117 -11.45 -10.04 -10.21
CA GLN A 117 -11.74 -9.99 -11.64
C GLN A 117 -10.96 -8.86 -12.33
N PRO A 118 -10.60 -9.00 -13.62
CA PRO A 118 -9.91 -7.98 -14.41
C PRO A 118 -10.45 -6.55 -14.26
N GLU A 119 -11.77 -6.41 -14.30
CA GLU A 119 -12.45 -5.12 -14.24
C GLU A 119 -12.28 -4.45 -12.87
N GLN A 120 -12.32 -5.23 -11.79
CA GLN A 120 -12.11 -4.74 -10.43
C GLN A 120 -10.66 -4.36 -10.19
N PHE A 121 -9.72 -5.17 -10.70
CA PHE A 121 -8.31 -4.83 -10.57
C PHE A 121 -8.01 -3.53 -11.31
N ARG A 122 -8.57 -3.27 -12.48
CA ARG A 122 -8.36 -2.01 -13.21
C ARG A 122 -8.66 -0.78 -12.34
N GLU A 123 -9.76 -0.79 -11.60
CA GLU A 123 -10.12 0.31 -10.68
C GLU A 123 -9.19 0.43 -9.45
N LEU A 124 -8.44 -0.63 -9.15
CA LEU A 124 -7.57 -0.75 -7.97
C LEU A 124 -6.08 -0.79 -8.32
N ALA A 125 -5.73 -0.83 -9.61
CA ALA A 125 -4.38 -1.05 -10.08
C ALA A 125 -3.44 0.05 -9.59
N LEU A 126 -3.80 1.32 -9.83
CA LEU A 126 -3.00 2.45 -9.38
C LEU A 126 -2.80 2.49 -7.85
N PRO A 127 -3.83 2.39 -7.00
CA PRO A 127 -3.61 2.42 -5.54
C PRO A 127 -2.81 1.22 -5.02
N ILE A 128 -3.04 0.01 -5.54
CA ILE A 128 -2.25 -1.19 -5.16
C ILE A 128 -0.78 -0.99 -5.57
N CYS A 129 -0.53 -0.73 -6.85
CA CYS A 129 0.83 -0.65 -7.37
C CYS A 129 1.60 0.57 -6.84
N SER A 130 0.93 1.69 -6.56
CA SER A 130 1.55 2.84 -5.87
C SER A 130 1.99 2.47 -4.47
N GLN A 131 1.19 1.70 -3.74
CA GLN A 131 1.57 1.20 -2.42
C GLN A 131 2.74 0.23 -2.49
N ILE A 132 2.73 -0.72 -3.44
CA ILE A 132 3.86 -1.64 -3.66
C ILE A 132 5.13 -0.86 -4.02
N ALA A 133 5.05 0.11 -4.93
CA ALA A 133 6.18 0.97 -5.33
C ALA A 133 6.79 1.75 -4.15
N ARG A 134 5.95 2.20 -3.20
CA ARG A 134 6.41 2.79 -1.94
C ARG A 134 7.18 1.78 -1.09
N CYS A 135 6.68 0.55 -0.98
CA CYS A 135 7.33 -0.51 -0.22
C CYS A 135 8.67 -0.95 -0.81
N LEU A 136 8.85 -0.88 -2.14
CA LEU A 136 10.14 -1.10 -2.81
C LEU A 136 11.23 -0.22 -2.20
N ASN A 137 10.91 1.01 -1.81
CA ASN A 137 11.85 1.98 -1.26
C ASN A 137 11.89 2.01 0.28
N SER A 138 11.32 1.00 0.96
CA SER A 138 11.39 0.91 2.41
C SER A 138 12.83 0.72 2.88
N TRP A 139 13.22 1.42 3.95
CA TRP A 139 14.52 1.22 4.59
C TRP A 139 14.65 -0.17 5.23
N ASN A 140 13.53 -0.83 5.51
CA ASN A 140 13.52 -2.21 5.99
C ASN A 140 13.62 -3.16 4.78
N SER A 141 14.72 -3.92 4.71
CA SER A 141 14.97 -4.80 3.57
C SER A 141 13.91 -5.89 3.41
N GLN A 142 13.32 -6.42 4.48
CA GLN A 142 12.29 -7.47 4.39
C GLN A 142 11.01 -6.94 3.73
N VAL A 143 10.66 -5.68 4.00
CA VAL A 143 9.51 -5.01 3.35
C VAL A 143 9.78 -4.83 1.86
N ALA A 144 10.97 -4.31 1.51
CA ALA A 144 11.36 -4.11 0.12
C ALA A 144 11.43 -5.44 -0.66
N GLU A 145 12.05 -6.47 -0.08
CA GLU A 145 12.10 -7.83 -0.64
C GLU A 145 10.70 -8.40 -0.85
N ARG A 146 9.82 -8.32 0.17
CA ARG A 146 8.46 -8.83 0.04
C ARG A 146 7.66 -8.13 -1.06
N ALA A 147 7.83 -6.81 -1.20
CA ALA A 147 7.20 -6.02 -2.25
C ALA A 147 7.74 -6.35 -3.64
N LEU A 148 9.04 -6.63 -3.77
CA LEU A 148 9.64 -7.09 -5.03
C LEU A 148 9.13 -8.48 -5.40
N TYR A 149 8.99 -9.40 -4.44
CA TYR A 149 8.51 -10.75 -4.70
C TYR A 149 7.07 -10.83 -5.22
N VAL A 150 6.24 -9.79 -5.01
CA VAL A 150 4.90 -9.72 -5.63
C VAL A 150 4.99 -9.82 -7.17
N TRP A 151 6.06 -9.31 -7.76
CA TRP A 151 6.28 -9.36 -9.22
C TRP A 151 6.70 -10.75 -9.73
N ASN A 152 6.96 -11.71 -8.85
CA ASN A 152 7.14 -13.11 -9.25
C ASN A 152 5.80 -13.86 -9.39
N ASN A 153 4.70 -13.27 -8.91
CA ASN A 153 3.37 -13.86 -9.03
C ASN A 153 2.82 -13.61 -10.43
N GLU A 154 2.69 -14.67 -11.23
CA GLU A 154 2.24 -14.59 -12.61
C GLU A 154 0.85 -13.92 -12.73
N GLN A 155 -0.05 -14.21 -11.80
CA GLN A 155 -1.38 -13.62 -11.80
C GLN A 155 -1.33 -12.14 -11.48
N PHE A 156 -0.50 -11.72 -10.51
CA PHE A 156 -0.29 -10.29 -10.23
C PHE A 156 0.25 -9.56 -11.47
N VAL A 157 1.30 -10.10 -12.11
CA VAL A 157 1.90 -9.52 -13.32
C VAL A 157 0.87 -9.42 -14.44
N LYS A 158 0.09 -10.47 -14.67
CA LYS A 158 -0.98 -10.50 -15.67
C LYS A 158 -2.06 -9.45 -15.41
N MET A 159 -2.45 -9.22 -14.16
CA MET A 159 -3.43 -8.20 -13.82
C MET A 159 -2.84 -6.78 -13.98
N ALA A 160 -1.60 -6.57 -13.51
CA ALA A 160 -0.88 -5.30 -13.67
C ALA A 160 -0.70 -4.91 -15.14
N ALA A 161 -0.41 -5.87 -16.02
CA ALA A 161 -0.26 -5.67 -17.46
C ALA A 161 -1.48 -5.02 -18.12
N GLN A 162 -2.69 -5.27 -17.61
CA GLN A 162 -3.93 -4.71 -18.16
C GLN A 162 -4.13 -3.21 -17.85
N SER A 163 -3.39 -2.68 -16.89
CA SER A 163 -3.44 -1.27 -16.47
C SER A 163 -2.03 -0.65 -16.49
N MET A 164 -1.15 -1.20 -17.34
CA MET A 164 0.26 -0.87 -17.33
C MET A 164 0.52 0.60 -17.68
N GLU A 165 -0.27 1.19 -18.57
CA GLU A 165 -0.12 2.63 -18.91
C GLU A 165 -0.26 3.56 -17.70
N GLU A 166 -1.17 3.23 -16.77
CA GLU A 166 -1.38 4.01 -15.54
C GLU A 166 -0.38 3.66 -14.44
N VAL A 167 0.00 2.38 -14.35
CA VAL A 167 0.83 1.84 -13.27
C VAL A 167 2.33 2.02 -13.53
N MET A 168 2.78 1.90 -14.77
CA MET A 168 4.20 1.92 -15.14
C MET A 168 4.95 3.13 -14.59
N PRO A 169 4.43 4.38 -14.69
CA PRO A 169 5.17 5.54 -14.21
C PRO A 169 5.50 5.50 -12.71
N VAL A 170 4.59 4.97 -11.88
CA VAL A 170 4.82 4.91 -10.42
C VAL A 170 5.79 3.79 -10.06
N VAL A 171 5.73 2.66 -10.78
CA VAL A 171 6.60 1.50 -10.56
C VAL A 171 8.02 1.80 -11.05
N VAL A 172 8.18 2.38 -12.24
CA VAL A 172 9.49 2.79 -12.79
C VAL A 172 10.18 3.77 -11.85
N LYS A 173 9.47 4.79 -11.38
CA LYS A 173 10.01 5.70 -10.36
C LYS A 173 10.48 4.95 -9.12
N GLY A 174 9.69 4.01 -8.62
CA GLY A 174 10.03 3.20 -7.46
C GLY A 174 11.28 2.33 -7.67
N ILE A 175 11.44 1.74 -8.85
CA ILE A 175 12.58 0.92 -9.24
C ILE A 175 13.86 1.76 -9.34
N GLU A 176 13.82 2.87 -10.07
CA GLU A 176 15.00 3.72 -10.27
C GLU A 176 15.45 4.39 -8.95
N ASP A 177 14.51 4.83 -8.12
CA ASP A 177 14.82 5.34 -6.77
C ASP A 177 15.49 4.26 -5.91
N ASN A 178 15.01 3.02 -5.96
CA ASN A 178 15.57 1.91 -5.19
C ASN A 178 16.99 1.56 -5.66
N LEU A 179 17.22 1.41 -6.97
CA LEU A 179 18.54 1.09 -7.52
C LEU A 179 19.59 2.15 -7.14
N ARG A 180 19.17 3.42 -7.13
CA ARG A 180 20.02 4.56 -6.76
C ARG A 180 20.33 4.62 -5.26
N CYS A 181 19.34 4.40 -4.41
CA CYS A 181 19.41 4.79 -3.00
C CYS A 181 19.34 3.63 -2.00
N HIS A 182 18.88 2.44 -2.39
CA HIS A 182 18.67 1.37 -1.42
C HIS A 182 20.00 0.78 -0.93
N TRP A 183 20.16 0.68 0.38
CA TRP A 183 21.43 0.30 1.01
C TRP A 183 21.76 -1.20 0.83
N SER A 184 20.75 -2.08 0.86
CA SER A 184 20.94 -3.54 0.70
C SER A 184 21.28 -3.91 -0.74
N LYS A 185 22.37 -4.66 -0.92
CA LYS A 185 22.78 -5.21 -2.23
C LYS A 185 21.80 -6.26 -2.74
N SER A 186 21.25 -7.10 -1.86
CA SER A 186 20.30 -8.14 -2.23
C SER A 186 19.00 -7.55 -2.76
N VAL A 187 18.47 -6.51 -2.09
CA VAL A 187 17.30 -5.77 -2.58
C VAL A 187 17.57 -5.18 -3.95
N ARG A 188 18.70 -4.48 -4.15
CA ARG A 188 19.04 -3.90 -5.46
C ARG A 188 19.15 -4.97 -6.57
N GLN A 189 19.66 -6.16 -6.27
CA GLN A 189 19.70 -7.26 -7.23
C GLN A 189 18.29 -7.76 -7.60
N LEU A 190 17.38 -7.86 -6.64
CA LEU A 190 15.98 -8.20 -6.91
C LEU A 190 15.29 -7.09 -7.72
N THR A 191 15.54 -5.82 -7.38
CA THR A 191 15.04 -4.67 -8.13
C THR A 191 15.51 -4.71 -9.58
N GLU A 192 16.78 -5.04 -9.83
CA GLU A 192 17.31 -5.19 -11.19
C GLU A 192 16.61 -6.31 -11.97
N ASN A 193 16.23 -7.40 -11.31
CA ASN A 193 15.48 -8.48 -11.96
C ASN A 193 14.07 -8.02 -12.35
N VAL A 194 13.38 -7.29 -11.46
CA VAL A 194 12.05 -6.73 -11.75
C VAL A 194 12.14 -5.67 -12.85
N LYS A 195 13.18 -4.82 -12.84
CA LYS A 195 13.47 -3.86 -13.89
C LYS A 195 13.56 -4.53 -15.26
N ARG A 196 14.44 -5.53 -15.40
CA ARG A 196 14.61 -6.25 -16.67
C ARG A 196 13.30 -6.88 -17.16
N MET A 197 12.53 -7.49 -16.25
CA MET A 197 11.22 -8.05 -16.59
C MET A 197 10.26 -6.99 -17.16
N LEU A 198 10.19 -5.79 -16.55
CA LEU A 198 9.33 -4.71 -17.06
C LEU A 198 9.83 -4.12 -18.39
N GLU A 199 11.15 -3.98 -18.56
CA GLU A 199 11.77 -3.55 -19.81
C GLU A 199 11.52 -4.55 -20.95
N GLU A 200 11.57 -5.85 -20.67
CA GLU A 200 11.24 -6.92 -21.62
C GLU A 200 9.76 -6.94 -21.98
N MET A 201 8.88 -6.66 -21.02
CA MET A 201 7.43 -6.63 -21.24
C MET A 201 7.00 -5.43 -22.10
N GLU A 202 7.46 -4.22 -21.79
CA GLU A 202 7.00 -2.98 -22.42
C GLU A 202 8.15 -1.95 -22.59
N PRO A 203 9.11 -2.20 -23.50
CA PRO A 203 10.35 -1.43 -23.59
C PRO A 203 10.12 0.05 -23.91
N ALA A 204 9.23 0.34 -24.86
CA ALA A 204 8.93 1.72 -25.27
C ALA A 204 8.24 2.51 -24.14
N MET A 205 7.38 1.85 -23.35
CA MET A 205 6.69 2.48 -22.22
C MET A 205 7.67 2.75 -21.07
N TYR A 206 8.57 1.80 -20.79
CA TYR A 206 9.60 1.97 -19.77
C TYR A 206 10.51 3.17 -20.11
N GLU A 207 11.03 3.26 -21.34
CA GLU A 207 11.88 4.39 -21.75
C GLU A 207 11.13 5.72 -21.67
N LYS A 208 9.88 5.78 -22.12
CA LYS A 208 9.03 6.98 -21.98
C LYS A 208 8.88 7.40 -20.51
N CYS A 209 8.73 6.43 -19.59
CA CYS A 209 8.67 6.72 -18.16
C CYS A 209 10.00 7.25 -17.62
N LEU A 210 11.15 6.76 -18.10
CA LEU A 210 12.47 7.28 -17.73
C LEU A 210 12.69 8.73 -18.20
N GLU A 211 12.29 9.05 -19.43
CA GLU A 211 12.33 10.42 -19.95
C GLU A 211 11.48 11.36 -19.11
N GLU A 212 10.23 10.96 -18.82
CA GLU A 212 9.30 11.73 -18.01
C GLU A 212 9.80 11.90 -16.56
N LEU A 213 10.42 10.86 -15.98
CA LEU A 213 11.04 10.93 -14.65
C LEU A 213 12.19 11.95 -14.64
N ARG A 214 13.09 11.90 -15.62
CA ARG A 214 14.19 12.87 -15.78
C ARG A 214 13.67 14.30 -15.91
N ARG A 215 12.62 14.51 -16.71
CA ARG A 215 11.95 15.81 -16.88
C ARG A 215 11.41 16.34 -15.55
N ARG A 216 10.66 15.52 -14.81
CA ARG A 216 10.10 15.87 -13.49
C ARG A 216 11.19 16.18 -12.46
N GLU A 217 12.28 15.43 -12.44
CA GLU A 217 13.42 15.70 -11.56
C GLU A 217 14.05 17.07 -11.88
N GLN A 218 14.22 17.41 -13.16
CA GLN A 218 14.74 18.71 -13.58
C GLN A 218 13.82 19.87 -13.19
N GLU A 219 12.51 19.72 -13.39
CA GLU A 219 11.50 20.72 -13.00
C GLU A 219 11.48 20.94 -11.48
N SER A 220 11.49 19.86 -10.70
CA SER A 220 11.56 19.93 -9.23
C SER A 220 12.82 20.65 -8.74
N ARG A 221 13.99 20.37 -9.35
CA ARG A 221 15.24 21.09 -9.04
C ARG A 221 15.16 22.59 -9.36
N GLN A 222 14.54 22.95 -10.48
CA GLN A 222 14.34 24.36 -10.85
C GLN A 222 13.37 25.07 -9.89
N GLU A 223 12.29 24.40 -9.47
CA GLU A 223 11.37 24.93 -8.48
C GLU A 223 12.02 25.10 -7.10
N GLU A 224 12.85 24.14 -6.67
CA GLU A 224 13.62 24.23 -5.44
C GLU A 224 14.61 25.40 -5.47
N MET A 225 15.31 25.60 -6.60
CA MET A 225 16.20 26.75 -6.79
C MET A 225 15.42 28.08 -6.71
N LYS A 226 14.28 28.19 -7.39
CA LYS A 226 13.40 29.38 -7.30
C LYS A 226 12.90 29.63 -5.88
N ARG A 227 12.53 28.56 -5.15
CA ARG A 227 12.10 28.65 -3.74
C ARG A 227 13.25 29.15 -2.86
N ARG A 228 14.46 28.63 -3.05
CA ARG A 228 15.65 29.05 -2.32
C ARG A 228 15.97 30.52 -2.57
N ASP A 229 16.01 30.95 -3.83
CA ASP A 229 16.27 32.35 -4.20
C ASP A 229 15.24 33.31 -3.59
N LYS A 230 13.96 32.92 -3.62
CA LYS A 230 12.89 33.70 -2.98
C LYS A 230 13.10 33.80 -1.46
N TRP A 231 13.51 32.71 -0.82
CA TRP A 231 13.75 32.68 0.62
C TRP A 231 14.96 33.53 1.01
N GLU A 232 16.04 33.47 0.24
CA GLU A 232 17.23 34.31 0.44
C GLU A 232 16.91 35.80 0.27
N ARG A 233 16.06 36.17 -0.69
CA ARG A 233 15.59 37.56 -0.84
C ARG A 233 14.77 38.03 0.36
N LEU A 234 13.85 37.19 0.85
CA LEU A 234 13.04 37.51 2.03
C LEU A 234 13.89 37.67 3.29
N LEU A 235 14.88 36.80 3.50
CA LEU A 235 15.82 36.92 4.62
C LEU A 235 16.63 38.22 4.56
N LYS A 236 17.11 38.62 3.37
CA LYS A 236 17.81 39.89 3.16
C LYS A 236 16.92 41.11 3.42
N MET A 237 15.65 41.07 3.00
CA MET A 237 14.69 42.14 3.28
C MET A 237 14.37 42.24 4.78
N ALA A 238 14.19 41.10 5.45
CA ALA A 238 13.91 41.04 6.88
C ALA A 238 15.08 41.57 7.72
N SER A 239 16.32 41.21 7.38
CA SER A 239 17.51 41.73 8.09
C SER A 239 17.69 43.23 7.88
N ALA A 240 17.48 43.74 6.67
CA ALA A 240 17.52 45.17 6.38
C ALA A 240 16.44 45.95 7.15
N SER A 241 15.24 45.39 7.30
CA SER A 241 14.14 46.01 8.04
C SER A 241 14.37 46.00 9.56
N GLN A 242 14.97 44.94 10.12
CA GLN A 242 15.41 44.89 11.53
C GLN A 242 16.52 45.91 11.82
N LEU A 243 17.50 46.06 10.91
CA LEU A 243 18.53 47.08 10.99
C LEU A 243 17.96 48.50 10.95
N ALA A 244 16.96 48.75 10.10
CA ALA A 244 16.29 50.05 10.01
C ALA A 244 15.51 50.40 11.30
N LEU A 245 14.86 49.43 11.94
CA LEU A 245 14.17 49.62 13.23
C LEU A 245 15.16 49.91 14.37
N ALA A 246 16.34 49.27 14.37
CA ALA A 246 17.38 49.52 15.36
C ALA A 246 18.00 50.94 15.24
N CYS A 247 18.16 51.46 14.03
CA CYS A 247 18.71 52.81 13.79
C CYS A 247 17.74 53.95 14.12
N VAL A 248 16.43 53.70 14.17
CA VAL A 248 15.41 54.73 14.53
C VAL A 248 15.20 54.80 16.06
N SER A 249 15.82 53.89 16.82
CA SER A 249 15.68 53.77 18.29
C SER A 249 16.74 54.56 19.08
N HIS A 250 17.62 55.32 18.42
CA HIS A 250 18.70 56.13 19.00
C HIS A 250 18.55 57.60 18.60
#